data_AF-A0A2S4KRH4-F1
#
_entry.id   AF-A0A2S4KRH4-F1
#
_cell.length_a   1.000
_cell.length_b   1.000
_cell.length_c   1.000
_cell.angle_alpha   90.00
_cell.angle_beta   90.00
_cell.angle_gamma   90.00
#
_symmetry.space_group_name_H-M   'P 1'
#
loop_
_entity.id
_entity.type
_entity.pdbx_description
1 polymer ?
#
loop_
_entity_poly.entity_id
_entity_poly.type
_entity_poly.pdbx_seq_one_letter_code
_entity_poly.pdbx_strand_id
1 'polypeptide(L)'
;MSITTTAAAMGEKLSVTTAIIGLLAVGGRTIDTIWDLNLPSTERTPVLVQALQEVKQCRSTVHILYKTFSLLESARLPFPERGTWIEVDDLIATLTDTVLALSDLQGLCAALDLQRQGLAATDALRPCDYDQRIGGLCARIRWQNLSMTMMTTILKCPGEADAQNARVGLERRMTRLLTSNKVLASRMRQLDDVFGGRALGGESLPHYTRRPVPSASPLSSGGEPDITPAPAAEVGPEIRSRVRSHLSGYTLADIPVLSIIPLPVATNELHDGNEFYTFAYARRVGRDLGELMQCQASQGTSRTLSILLGRTSNSDGSTSSTGSSNEECTPVVVDAPPTKKPRFRRIRVKNRWRGTR
;
A
#
# COMPACT_ATOMS: atom_id res chain seq x y z
N MET A 1 45.59 -0.75 20.29
CA MET A 1 44.48 -1.71 20.47
C MET A 1 43.29 -1.16 19.71
N SER A 2 43.15 -1.59 18.46
CA SER A 2 42.10 -1.14 17.55
C SER A 2 40.87 -1.99 17.79
N ILE A 3 39.77 -1.38 18.21
CA ILE A 3 38.47 -2.05 18.29
C ILE A 3 37.83 -1.92 16.91
N THR A 4 38.13 -2.88 16.04
CA THR A 4 37.39 -3.12 14.80
C THR A 4 36.08 -3.81 15.16
N THR A 5 35.06 -3.02 15.53
CA THR A 5 33.69 -3.51 15.58
C THR A 5 33.13 -3.40 14.16
N THR A 6 33.12 -4.53 13.45
CA THR A 6 32.32 -4.72 12.24
C THR A 6 30.84 -4.64 12.62
N ALA A 7 30.30 -3.41 12.67
CA ALA A 7 28.87 -3.20 12.65
C ALA A 7 28.39 -3.60 11.24
N ALA A 8 27.90 -4.84 11.11
CA ALA A 8 27.11 -5.24 9.97
C ALA A 8 26.07 -4.14 9.72
N ALA A 9 26.01 -3.62 8.50
CA ALA A 9 25.15 -2.49 8.13
C ALA A 9 23.69 -2.78 8.51
N MET A 10 23.28 -2.37 9.71
CA MET A 10 21.92 -2.52 10.19
C MET A 10 21.07 -1.53 9.40
N GLY A 11 20.27 -2.05 8.47
CA GLY A 11 19.35 -1.23 7.69
C GLY A 11 18.37 -0.49 8.60
N GLU A 12 18.06 0.74 8.23
CA GLU A 12 17.04 1.56 8.87
C GLU A 12 15.68 0.85 8.87
N LYS A 13 14.92 0.96 9.97
CA LYS A 13 13.58 0.38 10.10
C LYS A 13 12.53 1.29 9.49
N LEU A 14 11.58 0.69 8.77
CA LEU A 14 10.53 1.46 8.10
C LEU A 14 9.44 1.88 9.09
N SER A 15 8.89 3.07 8.88
CA SER A 15 7.60 3.47 9.42
C SER A 15 6.54 3.45 8.31
N VAL A 16 5.26 3.56 8.69
CA VAL A 16 4.16 3.66 7.72
C VAL A 16 4.40 4.82 6.74
N THR A 17 4.85 5.98 7.22
CA THR A 17 5.14 7.13 6.36
C THR A 17 6.28 6.85 5.37
N THR A 18 7.42 6.31 5.84
CA THR A 18 8.56 6.03 4.92
C THR A 18 8.22 4.93 3.93
N ALA A 19 7.41 3.94 4.33
CA ALA A 19 6.91 2.89 3.45
C ALA A 19 6.00 3.43 2.36
N ILE A 20 5.04 4.29 2.69
CA ILE A 20 4.13 4.88 1.71
C ILE A 20 4.91 5.73 0.69
N ILE A 21 5.81 6.60 1.16
CA ILE A 21 6.63 7.44 0.27
C ILE A 21 7.55 6.57 -0.60
N GLY A 22 8.19 5.56 -0.01
CA GLY A 22 9.01 4.59 -0.74
C GLY A 22 8.22 3.83 -1.80
N LEU A 23 7.02 3.33 -1.48
CA LEU A 23 6.13 2.65 -2.43
C LEU A 23 5.75 3.56 -3.62
N LEU A 24 5.55 4.85 -3.40
CA LEU A 24 5.25 5.81 -4.47
C LEU A 24 6.45 6.00 -5.41
N ALA A 25 7.67 6.12 -4.85
CA ALA A 25 8.91 6.29 -5.59
C ALA A 25 9.26 5.02 -6.37
N VAL A 26 9.36 3.90 -5.64
CA VAL A 26 9.64 2.57 -6.18
C VAL A 26 8.60 2.17 -7.22
N GLY A 27 7.30 2.34 -6.95
CA GLY A 27 6.28 2.04 -7.94
C GLY A 27 6.47 2.82 -9.24
N GLY A 28 6.99 4.06 -9.17
CA GLY A 28 7.36 4.84 -10.35
C GLY A 28 8.54 4.27 -11.13
N ARG A 29 9.60 3.83 -10.42
CA ARG A 29 10.79 3.19 -11.02
C ARG A 29 10.45 1.83 -11.62
N THR A 30 9.72 0.98 -10.89
CA THR A 30 9.29 -0.35 -11.36
C THR A 30 8.43 -0.26 -12.62
N ILE A 31 7.58 0.76 -12.74
CA ILE A 31 6.80 1.00 -13.96
C ILE A 31 7.71 1.21 -15.17
N ASP A 32 8.80 1.97 -15.02
CA ASP A 32 9.75 2.23 -16.11
C ASP A 32 10.54 0.98 -16.46
N THR A 33 11.05 0.28 -15.45
CA THR A 33 11.79 -0.97 -15.67
C THR A 33 10.92 -2.00 -16.40
N ILE A 34 9.65 -2.17 -16.00
CA ILE A 34 8.74 -3.08 -16.70
C ILE A 34 8.44 -2.57 -18.12
N TRP A 35 8.30 -1.26 -18.31
CA TRP A 35 8.06 -0.67 -19.63
C TRP A 35 9.23 -0.95 -20.59
N ASP A 36 10.46 -0.78 -20.12
CA ASP A 36 11.69 -1.04 -20.89
C ASP A 36 11.90 -2.54 -21.16
N LEU A 37 11.44 -3.41 -20.26
CA LEU A 37 11.44 -4.86 -20.48
C LEU A 37 10.34 -5.32 -21.47
N ASN A 38 9.25 -4.55 -21.61
CA ASN A 38 8.09 -4.90 -22.41
C ASN A 38 8.24 -4.51 -23.90
N LEU A 39 9.47 -4.35 -24.39
CA LEU A 39 9.71 -4.10 -25.81
C LEU A 39 9.23 -5.29 -26.67
N PRO A 40 8.66 -5.03 -27.87
CA PRO A 40 7.89 -5.99 -28.67
C PRO A 40 8.67 -7.23 -29.15
N SER A 41 9.99 -7.27 -28.95
CA SER A 41 10.85 -8.43 -29.25
C SER A 41 10.88 -9.49 -28.13
N THR A 42 10.14 -9.31 -27.03
CA THR A 42 10.24 -10.18 -25.84
C THR A 42 9.06 -11.16 -25.74
N GLU A 43 9.34 -12.46 -25.66
CA GLU A 43 8.30 -13.52 -25.51
C GLU A 43 7.44 -13.37 -24.23
N ARG A 44 7.89 -12.60 -23.24
CA ARG A 44 7.27 -12.40 -21.90
C ARG A 44 6.27 -11.24 -21.83
N THR A 45 5.85 -10.71 -22.97
CA THR A 45 4.98 -9.52 -23.09
C THR A 45 3.68 -9.58 -22.24
N PRO A 46 2.87 -10.66 -22.21
CA PRO A 46 1.57 -10.61 -21.54
C PRO A 46 1.67 -10.50 -20.00
N VAL A 47 2.63 -11.20 -19.40
CA VAL A 47 2.83 -11.20 -17.94
C VAL A 47 3.40 -9.87 -17.48
N LEU A 48 4.31 -9.27 -18.27
CA LEU A 48 4.84 -7.92 -18.01
C LEU A 48 3.77 -6.84 -18.16
N VAL A 49 2.87 -6.95 -19.15
CA VAL A 49 1.72 -6.04 -19.27
C VAL A 49 0.80 -6.14 -18.05
N GLN A 50 0.53 -7.34 -17.55
CA GLN A 50 -0.23 -7.52 -16.32
C GLN A 50 0.48 -6.88 -15.12
N ALA A 51 1.78 -7.14 -14.93
CA ALA A 51 2.56 -6.55 -13.86
C ALA A 51 2.55 -5.02 -13.92
N LEU A 52 2.71 -4.45 -15.12
CA LEU A 52 2.64 -3.01 -15.33
C LEU A 52 1.30 -2.43 -14.88
N GLN A 53 0.19 -3.08 -15.21
CA GLN A 53 -1.15 -2.63 -14.81
C GLN A 53 -1.32 -2.69 -13.28
N GLU A 54 -0.91 -3.79 -12.65
CA GLU A 54 -1.04 -3.96 -11.20
C GLU A 54 -0.17 -2.96 -10.44
N VAL A 55 1.07 -2.69 -10.89
CA VAL A 55 1.95 -1.69 -10.26
C VAL A 55 1.41 -0.27 -10.45
N LYS A 56 0.89 0.08 -11.65
CA LYS A 56 0.22 1.37 -11.89
C LYS A 56 -0.96 1.57 -10.94
N GLN A 57 -1.81 0.56 -10.82
CA GLN A 57 -2.96 0.60 -9.93
C GLN A 57 -2.53 0.66 -8.46
N CYS A 58 -1.50 -0.10 -8.07
CA CYS A 58 -0.95 -0.09 -6.71
C CYS A 58 -0.44 1.30 -6.33
N ARG A 59 0.40 1.91 -7.18
CA ARG A 59 0.92 3.28 -6.98
C ARG A 59 -0.20 4.31 -6.85
N SER A 60 -1.23 4.21 -7.70
CA SER A 60 -2.40 5.09 -7.63
C SER A 60 -3.16 4.96 -6.31
N THR A 61 -3.39 3.72 -5.86
CA THR A 61 -4.08 3.47 -4.60
C THR A 61 -3.27 3.90 -3.39
N VAL A 62 -1.95 3.66 -3.37
CA VAL A 62 -1.05 4.14 -2.31
C VAL A 62 -1.10 5.67 -2.25
N HIS A 63 -1.14 6.36 -3.40
CA HIS A 63 -1.27 7.82 -3.45
C HIS A 63 -2.60 8.31 -2.85
N ILE A 64 -3.71 7.67 -3.19
CA ILE A 64 -5.03 8.00 -2.62
C ILE A 64 -5.06 7.71 -1.11
N LEU A 65 -4.46 6.60 -0.69
CA LEU A 65 -4.37 6.20 0.71
C LEU A 65 -3.56 7.23 1.50
N TYR A 66 -2.39 7.62 1.00
CA TYR A 66 -1.56 8.67 1.60
C TYR A 66 -2.32 9.98 1.74
N LYS A 67 -3.14 10.35 0.74
CA LYS A 67 -3.96 11.57 0.80
C LYS A 67 -4.99 11.49 1.91
N THR A 68 -5.61 10.33 2.04
CA THR A 68 -6.62 10.06 3.06
C THR A 68 -6.00 10.08 4.45
N PHE A 69 -4.80 9.53 4.61
CA PHE A 69 -4.07 9.58 5.86
C PHE A 69 -3.53 10.97 6.21
N SER A 70 -3.17 11.79 5.23
CA SER A 70 -2.85 13.21 5.49
C SER A 70 -4.05 13.97 6.07
N LEU A 71 -5.28 13.61 5.65
CA LEU A 71 -6.52 14.14 6.24
C LEU A 71 -6.76 13.58 7.65
N LEU A 72 -6.41 12.33 7.91
CA LEU A 72 -6.45 11.74 9.25
C LEU A 72 -5.50 12.47 10.20
N GLU A 73 -4.23 12.63 9.83
CA GLU A 73 -3.19 13.32 10.62
C GLU A 73 -3.56 14.78 10.92
N SER A 74 -4.25 15.45 9.99
CA SER A 74 -4.70 16.83 10.16
C SER A 74 -6.08 16.97 10.80
N ALA A 75 -6.70 15.87 11.23
CA ALA A 75 -8.08 15.82 11.78
C ALA A 75 -9.14 16.44 10.85
N ARG A 76 -8.96 16.27 9.53
CA ARG A 76 -9.83 16.79 8.45
C ARG A 76 -10.58 15.68 7.71
N LEU A 77 -10.73 14.51 8.32
CA LEU A 77 -11.56 13.46 7.74
C LEU A 77 -13.04 13.88 7.73
N PRO A 78 -13.81 13.48 6.71
CA PRO A 78 -15.25 13.72 6.68
C PRO A 78 -16.00 12.94 7.76
N PHE A 79 -15.47 11.77 8.16
CA PHE A 79 -16.04 10.84 9.14
C PHE A 79 -14.96 10.41 10.13
N PRO A 80 -14.54 11.30 11.07
CA PRO A 80 -13.41 11.04 11.97
C PRO A 80 -13.62 9.81 12.86
N GLU A 81 -14.85 9.53 13.28
CA GLU A 81 -15.21 8.36 14.08
C GLU A 81 -14.84 7.03 13.41
N ARG A 82 -14.80 6.99 12.08
CA ARG A 82 -14.45 5.77 11.31
C ARG A 82 -12.96 5.45 11.33
N GLY A 83 -12.11 6.36 11.81
CA GLY A 83 -10.72 6.05 12.13
C GLY A 83 -10.60 4.93 13.17
N THR A 84 -11.59 4.78 14.04
CA THR A 84 -11.63 3.70 15.05
C THR A 84 -11.94 2.31 14.48
N TRP A 85 -12.30 2.22 13.20
CA TRP A 85 -12.70 0.94 12.58
C TRP A 85 -11.55 0.21 11.91
N ILE A 86 -10.39 0.84 11.79
CA ILE A 86 -9.20 0.25 11.19
C ILE A 86 -8.20 0.02 12.31
N GLU A 87 -7.89 -1.25 12.58
CA GLU A 87 -6.85 -1.62 13.53
C GLU A 87 -5.48 -1.23 12.95
N VAL A 88 -4.56 -0.76 13.80
CA VAL A 88 -3.20 -0.43 13.37
C VAL A 88 -2.50 -1.67 12.79
N ASP A 89 -2.78 -2.86 13.34
CA ASP A 89 -2.31 -4.14 12.83
C ASP A 89 -2.72 -4.39 11.38
N ASP A 90 -3.95 -4.01 10.99
CA ASP A 90 -4.43 -4.18 9.62
C ASP A 90 -3.58 -3.35 8.63
N LEU A 91 -3.27 -2.11 9.03
CA LEU A 91 -2.42 -1.21 8.25
C LEU A 91 -1.00 -1.74 8.12
N ILE A 92 -0.39 -2.16 9.24
CA ILE A 92 0.99 -2.67 9.26
C ILE A 92 1.10 -3.90 8.37
N ALA A 93 0.20 -4.87 8.52
CA ALA A 93 0.22 -6.10 7.73
C ALA A 93 0.03 -5.81 6.23
N THR A 94 -0.91 -4.94 5.86
CA THR A 94 -1.14 -4.58 4.45
C THR A 94 0.06 -3.89 3.83
N LEU A 95 0.65 -2.89 4.50
CA LEU A 95 1.79 -2.17 3.95
C LEU A 95 3.05 -3.04 3.91
N THR A 96 3.31 -3.83 4.95
CA THR A 96 4.43 -4.78 4.98
C THR A 96 4.37 -5.74 3.81
N ASP A 97 3.21 -6.37 3.59
CA ASP A 97 3.05 -7.34 2.50
C ASP A 97 3.18 -6.67 1.13
N THR A 98 2.71 -5.43 0.99
CA THR A 98 2.82 -4.64 -0.25
C THR A 98 4.27 -4.27 -0.56
N VAL A 99 5.01 -3.77 0.43
CA VAL A 99 6.43 -3.40 0.31
C VAL A 99 7.27 -4.61 -0.09
N LEU A 100 7.08 -5.74 0.58
CA LEU A 100 7.78 -6.98 0.25
C LEU A 100 7.42 -7.48 -1.16
N ALA A 101 6.14 -7.49 -1.52
CA ALA A 101 5.72 -7.96 -2.85
C ALA A 101 6.26 -7.07 -3.99
N LEU A 102 6.34 -5.74 -3.79
CA LEU A 102 6.87 -4.84 -4.80
C LEU A 102 8.41 -4.95 -4.90
N SER A 103 9.09 -5.14 -3.76
CA SER A 103 10.53 -5.42 -3.71
C SER A 103 10.89 -6.73 -4.42
N ASP A 104 10.13 -7.80 -4.17
CA ASP A 104 10.31 -9.09 -4.87
C ASP A 104 10.13 -8.92 -6.38
N LEU A 105 9.15 -8.11 -6.80
CA LEU A 105 8.90 -7.83 -8.22
C LEU A 105 10.05 -7.04 -8.85
N GLN A 106 10.61 -6.04 -8.16
CA GLN A 106 11.81 -5.32 -8.62
C GLN A 106 12.99 -6.28 -8.82
N GLY A 107 13.23 -7.17 -7.85
CA GLY A 107 14.31 -8.17 -7.95
C GLY A 107 14.15 -9.09 -9.16
N LEU A 108 12.92 -9.52 -9.46
CA LEU A 108 12.64 -10.28 -10.69
C LEU A 108 12.88 -9.43 -11.95
N CYS A 109 12.42 -8.19 -12.00
CA CYS A 109 12.67 -7.30 -13.13
C CYS A 109 14.17 -7.04 -13.35
N ALA A 110 14.96 -6.86 -12.30
CA ALA A 110 16.41 -6.72 -12.40
C ALA A 110 17.08 -7.98 -12.95
N ALA A 111 16.67 -9.16 -12.47
CA ALA A 111 17.16 -10.44 -13.00
C ALA A 111 16.79 -10.64 -14.49
N LEU A 112 15.59 -10.23 -14.89
CA LEU A 112 15.14 -10.24 -16.28
C LEU A 112 15.99 -9.32 -17.17
N ASP A 113 16.33 -8.12 -16.69
CA ASP A 113 17.14 -7.18 -17.46
C ASP A 113 18.58 -7.69 -17.63
N LEU A 114 19.18 -8.27 -16.59
CA LEU A 114 20.48 -8.94 -16.69
C LEU A 114 20.47 -10.11 -17.69
N GLN A 115 19.38 -10.89 -17.71
CA GLN A 115 19.21 -11.98 -18.68
C GLN A 115 19.11 -11.44 -20.11
N ARG A 116 18.37 -10.34 -20.32
CA ARG A 116 18.25 -9.66 -21.62
C ARG A 116 19.59 -9.13 -22.11
N GLN A 117 20.44 -8.66 -21.22
CA GLN A 117 21.78 -8.14 -21.51
C GLN A 117 22.83 -9.25 -21.73
N GLY A 118 22.47 -10.52 -21.55
CA GLY A 118 23.40 -11.65 -21.66
C GLY A 118 24.40 -11.73 -20.50
N LEU A 119 24.17 -10.99 -19.41
CA LEU A 119 25.02 -10.91 -18.22
C LEU A 119 24.54 -11.85 -17.09
N ALA A 120 23.45 -12.58 -17.30
CA ALA A 120 22.94 -13.52 -16.31
C ALA A 120 23.88 -14.72 -16.12
N ALA A 121 24.10 -15.10 -14.86
CA ALA A 121 24.82 -16.32 -14.52
C ALA A 121 24.12 -17.56 -15.09
N THR A 122 24.88 -18.64 -15.30
CA THR A 122 24.42 -19.93 -15.86
C THR A 122 23.30 -20.63 -15.09
N ASP A 123 22.94 -20.14 -13.89
CA ASP A 123 21.86 -20.66 -13.04
C ASP A 123 20.53 -19.87 -13.22
N ALA A 124 20.32 -19.33 -14.42
CA ALA A 124 19.13 -18.55 -14.74
C ALA A 124 17.86 -19.43 -14.68
N LEU A 125 16.89 -19.00 -13.86
CA LEU A 125 15.55 -19.59 -13.76
C LEU A 125 14.93 -19.84 -15.14
N ARG A 126 14.19 -20.94 -15.29
CA ARG A 126 13.50 -21.23 -16.55
C ARG A 126 12.46 -20.14 -16.83
N PRO A 127 12.20 -19.78 -18.11
CA PRO A 127 11.22 -18.76 -18.47
C PRO A 127 9.85 -18.96 -17.80
N CYS A 128 9.36 -20.19 -17.72
CA CYS A 128 8.08 -20.52 -17.07
C CYS A 128 8.05 -20.19 -15.56
N ASP A 129 9.20 -20.26 -14.88
CA ASP A 129 9.28 -19.98 -13.44
C ASP A 129 9.12 -18.48 -13.16
N TYR A 130 9.60 -17.62 -14.08
CA TYR A 130 9.40 -16.17 -13.99
C TYR A 130 7.94 -15.79 -14.15
N ASP A 131 7.27 -16.35 -15.16
CA ASP A 131 5.86 -16.05 -15.42
C ASP A 131 4.98 -16.43 -14.22
N GLN A 132 5.24 -17.60 -13.63
CA GLN A 132 4.52 -18.04 -12.43
C GLN A 132 4.80 -17.14 -11.22
N ARG A 133 6.06 -16.75 -10.99
CA ARG A 133 6.44 -15.88 -9.87
C ARG A 133 5.86 -14.47 -10.02
N ILE A 134 5.97 -13.87 -11.21
CA ILE A 134 5.39 -12.56 -11.49
C ILE A 134 3.87 -12.62 -11.36
N GLY A 135 3.22 -13.64 -11.92
CA GLY A 135 1.78 -13.85 -11.75
C GLY A 135 1.35 -13.95 -10.28
N GLY A 136 2.12 -14.67 -9.46
CA GLY A 136 1.91 -14.76 -8.01
C GLY A 136 2.04 -13.41 -7.30
N LEU A 137 3.07 -12.62 -7.63
CA LEU A 137 3.28 -11.28 -7.09
C LEU A 137 2.17 -10.31 -7.53
N CYS A 138 1.75 -10.34 -8.80
CA CYS A 138 0.63 -9.57 -9.31
C CYS A 138 -0.66 -9.86 -8.51
N ALA A 139 -0.96 -11.13 -8.24
CA ALA A 139 -2.12 -11.51 -7.44
C ALA A 139 -2.01 -10.99 -5.99
N ARG A 140 -0.82 -11.05 -5.39
CA ARG A 140 -0.54 -10.54 -4.05
C ARG A 140 -0.69 -9.02 -3.97
N ILE A 141 -0.11 -8.28 -4.93
CA ILE A 141 -0.25 -6.83 -5.05
C ILE A 141 -1.73 -6.46 -5.19
N ARG A 142 -2.46 -7.10 -6.11
CA ARG A 142 -3.91 -6.87 -6.30
C ARG A 142 -4.70 -7.09 -5.02
N TRP A 143 -4.35 -8.12 -4.24
CA TRP A 143 -5.00 -8.41 -2.96
C TRP A 143 -4.83 -7.28 -1.95
N GLN A 144 -3.60 -6.77 -1.79
CA GLN A 144 -3.31 -5.66 -0.88
C GLN A 144 -3.91 -4.34 -1.37
N ASN A 145 -3.96 -4.15 -2.68
CA ASN A 145 -4.58 -2.99 -3.29
C ASN A 145 -6.06 -2.85 -2.90
N LEU A 146 -6.77 -3.98 -2.84
CA LEU A 146 -8.15 -4.00 -2.37
C LEU A 146 -8.27 -3.71 -0.87
N SER A 147 -7.34 -4.18 -0.03
CA SER A 147 -7.30 -3.84 1.41
C SER A 147 -7.09 -2.33 1.63
N MET A 148 -6.15 -1.71 0.90
CA MET A 148 -5.93 -0.26 0.94
C MET A 148 -7.15 0.54 0.44
N THR A 149 -7.83 0.01 -0.59
CA THR A 149 -9.08 0.61 -1.09
C THR A 149 -10.18 0.54 -0.02
N MET A 150 -10.31 -0.60 0.68
CA MET A 150 -11.28 -0.74 1.78
C MET A 150 -11.00 0.25 2.92
N MET A 151 -9.73 0.43 3.31
CA MET A 151 -9.35 1.46 4.30
C MET A 151 -9.76 2.86 3.84
N THR A 152 -9.52 3.20 2.57
CA THR A 152 -9.95 4.49 2.00
C THR A 152 -11.48 4.64 2.00
N THR A 153 -12.22 3.58 1.63
CA THR A 153 -13.69 3.56 1.62
C THR A 153 -14.25 3.77 3.02
N ILE A 154 -13.70 3.09 4.03
CA ILE A 154 -14.10 3.28 5.44
C ILE A 154 -13.98 4.76 5.83
N LEU A 155 -12.85 5.39 5.53
CA LEU A 155 -12.54 6.75 5.98
C LEU A 155 -13.27 7.85 5.20
N LYS A 156 -13.67 7.62 3.94
CA LYS A 156 -14.16 8.69 3.04
C LYS A 156 -15.51 8.47 2.40
N CYS A 157 -16.01 7.24 2.31
CA CYS A 157 -17.25 6.97 1.59
C CYS A 157 -18.45 7.61 2.31
N PRO A 158 -19.33 8.38 1.65
CA PRO A 158 -20.51 8.94 2.31
C PRO A 158 -21.52 7.86 2.75
N GLY A 159 -21.57 6.72 2.06
CA GLY A 159 -22.47 5.61 2.38
C GLY A 159 -22.01 4.81 3.60
N GLU A 160 -22.78 4.84 4.67
CA GLU A 160 -22.52 4.06 5.89
C GLU A 160 -22.52 2.55 5.63
N ALA A 161 -23.48 2.05 4.84
CA ALA A 161 -23.56 0.63 4.50
C ALA A 161 -22.31 0.15 3.74
N ASP A 162 -21.81 0.95 2.81
CA ASP A 162 -20.60 0.63 2.05
C ASP A 162 -19.35 0.65 2.93
N ALA A 163 -19.25 1.62 3.84
CA ALA A 163 -18.16 1.71 4.81
C ALA A 163 -18.17 0.50 5.77
N GLN A 164 -19.34 0.10 6.26
CA GLN A 164 -19.48 -1.08 7.13
C GLN A 164 -19.17 -2.38 6.39
N ASN A 165 -19.61 -2.51 5.13
CA ASN A 165 -19.25 -3.63 4.27
C ASN A 165 -17.73 -3.69 4.02
N ALA A 166 -17.10 -2.53 3.82
CA ALA A 166 -15.65 -2.43 3.67
C ALA A 166 -14.90 -2.83 4.95
N ARG A 167 -15.42 -2.45 6.13
CA ARG A 167 -14.88 -2.87 7.43
C ARG A 167 -14.92 -4.39 7.62
N VAL A 168 -16.10 -5.00 7.50
CA VAL A 168 -16.24 -6.47 7.63
C VAL A 168 -15.41 -7.19 6.56
N GLY A 169 -15.34 -6.61 5.35
CA GLY A 169 -14.48 -7.08 4.27
C GLY A 169 -13.00 -7.07 4.66
N LEU A 170 -12.52 -5.97 5.22
CA LEU A 170 -11.13 -5.80 5.65
C LEU A 170 -10.76 -6.79 6.76
N GLU A 171 -11.58 -6.91 7.80
CA GLU A 171 -11.37 -7.85 8.92
C GLU A 171 -11.23 -9.31 8.43
N ARG A 172 -12.10 -9.73 7.50
CA ARG A 172 -12.04 -11.07 6.89
C ARG A 172 -10.77 -11.25 6.05
N ARG A 173 -10.36 -10.21 5.33
CA ARG A 173 -9.14 -10.24 4.51
C ARG A 173 -7.89 -10.35 5.34
N MET A 174 -7.81 -9.59 6.44
CA MET A 174 -6.65 -9.62 7.32
C MET A 174 -6.52 -10.96 8.01
N THR A 175 -7.63 -11.50 8.51
CA THR A 175 -7.66 -12.85 9.10
C THR A 175 -7.10 -13.88 8.11
N ARG A 176 -7.56 -13.87 6.86
CA ARG A 176 -7.06 -14.76 5.82
C ARG A 176 -5.57 -14.56 5.53
N LEU A 177 -5.12 -13.31 5.36
CA LEU A 177 -3.73 -12.98 5.06
C LEU A 177 -2.77 -13.51 6.14
N LEU A 178 -3.09 -13.25 7.40
CA LEU A 178 -2.24 -13.68 8.53
C LEU A 178 -2.30 -15.19 8.76
N THR A 179 -3.41 -15.85 8.41
CA THR A 179 -3.48 -17.34 8.47
C THR A 179 -2.70 -18.01 7.34
N SER A 180 -2.70 -17.45 6.13
CA SER A 180 -2.04 -18.06 4.96
C SER A 180 -0.56 -17.72 4.90
N ASN A 181 -0.16 -16.51 5.33
CA ASN A 181 1.23 -16.06 5.30
C ASN A 181 1.86 -16.14 6.70
N LYS A 182 2.40 -17.32 7.02
CA LYS A 182 3.08 -17.58 8.29
C LYS A 182 4.31 -16.69 8.52
N VAL A 183 5.00 -16.29 7.44
CA VAL A 183 6.18 -15.42 7.52
C VAL A 183 5.77 -14.01 7.95
N LEU A 184 4.75 -13.45 7.30
CA LEU A 184 4.19 -12.15 7.69
C LEU A 184 3.63 -12.18 9.11
N ALA A 185 2.89 -13.24 9.47
CA ALA A 185 2.40 -13.43 10.83
C ALA A 185 3.53 -13.54 11.87
N SER A 186 4.66 -14.18 11.52
CA SER A 186 5.83 -14.21 12.41
C SER A 186 6.44 -12.83 12.58
N ARG A 187 6.62 -12.08 11.49
CA ARG A 187 7.12 -10.69 11.51
C ARG A 187 6.24 -9.77 12.35
N MET A 188 4.92 -9.92 12.24
CA MET A 188 3.95 -9.14 13.02
C MET A 188 4.06 -9.38 14.52
N ARG A 189 4.40 -10.61 14.96
CA ARG A 189 4.69 -10.94 16.36
C ARG A 189 6.06 -10.45 16.83
N GLN A 190 6.98 -10.16 15.91
CA GLN A 190 8.34 -9.72 16.20
C GLN A 190 8.49 -8.20 16.12
N LEU A 191 7.43 -7.47 15.78
CA LEU A 191 7.43 -6.01 15.69
C LEU A 191 7.97 -5.36 16.98
N ASP A 192 7.85 -6.08 18.10
CA ASP A 192 8.19 -5.69 19.46
C ASP A 192 9.69 -5.56 19.73
N ASP A 193 10.54 -6.33 19.03
CA ASP A 193 12.00 -6.33 19.23
C ASP A 193 12.71 -5.28 18.36
N VAL A 194 12.00 -4.76 17.36
CA VAL A 194 12.58 -3.99 16.25
C VAL A 194 12.84 -2.52 16.59
N PHE A 195 12.12 -1.96 17.57
CA PHE A 195 12.30 -0.58 18.05
C PHE A 195 12.89 -0.47 19.47
N GLY A 196 13.42 -1.58 20.00
CA GLY A 196 14.07 -1.62 21.31
C GLY A 196 13.06 -1.60 22.46
N GLY A 197 12.89 -2.75 23.12
CA GLY A 197 12.04 -2.97 24.29
C GLY A 197 12.45 -2.22 25.57
N ARG A 198 12.88 -0.96 25.49
CA ARG A 198 13.21 -0.13 26.66
C ARG A 198 12.43 1.18 26.78
N ALA A 199 11.53 1.49 25.84
CA ALA A 199 10.66 2.67 25.91
C ALA A 199 9.15 2.36 25.92
N LEU A 200 8.74 1.11 25.71
CA LEU A 200 7.32 0.69 25.63
C LEU A 200 6.99 -0.42 26.66
N GLY A 201 7.68 -0.41 27.80
CA GLY A 201 7.37 -1.32 28.89
C GLY A 201 6.10 -0.89 29.61
N GLY A 202 4.98 -1.56 29.34
CA GLY A 202 3.79 -1.62 30.21
C GLY A 202 2.99 -0.33 30.44
N GLU A 203 3.56 0.84 30.17
CA GLU A 203 2.90 2.13 30.22
C GLU A 203 2.29 2.41 28.85
N SER A 204 0.98 2.63 28.83
CA SER A 204 0.25 3.21 27.69
C SER A 204 1.12 4.31 27.07
N LEU A 205 1.30 4.33 25.75
CA LEU A 205 1.99 5.40 25.05
C LEU A 205 1.57 6.73 25.70
N PRO A 206 2.49 7.57 26.22
CA PRO A 206 2.18 8.63 27.20
C PRO A 206 1.19 9.71 26.73
N HIS A 207 0.72 9.63 25.48
CA HIS A 207 -0.28 10.54 24.90
C HIS A 207 -1.43 9.84 24.15
N TYR A 208 -1.53 8.51 24.19
CA TYR A 208 -2.56 7.76 23.48
C TYR A 208 -3.29 6.82 24.43
N THR A 209 -4.60 7.03 24.59
CA THR A 209 -5.48 6.20 25.41
C THR A 209 -5.69 4.86 24.73
N ARG A 210 -5.06 3.81 25.26
CA ARG A 210 -5.39 2.43 24.90
C ARG A 210 -6.84 2.15 25.27
N ARG A 211 -7.68 1.75 24.30
CA ARG A 211 -9.03 1.28 24.60
C ARG A 211 -8.93 -0.04 25.40
N PRO A 212 -9.64 -0.19 26.53
CA PRO A 212 -9.68 -1.45 27.24
C PRO A 212 -10.26 -2.53 26.33
N VAL A 213 -9.44 -3.51 25.95
CA VAL A 213 -9.94 -4.79 25.49
C VAL A 213 -10.69 -5.38 26.69
N PRO A 214 -11.92 -5.91 26.53
CA PRO A 214 -12.56 -6.64 27.62
C PRO A 214 -11.71 -7.88 27.93
N SER A 215 -10.79 -7.74 28.88
CA SER A 215 -10.14 -8.86 29.54
C SER A 215 -11.23 -9.57 30.32
N ALA A 216 -11.46 -10.84 29.99
CA ALA A 216 -12.17 -11.73 30.89
C ALA A 216 -11.47 -11.65 32.25
N SER A 217 -12.20 -11.19 33.27
CA SER A 217 -11.70 -11.09 34.63
C SER A 217 -11.19 -12.45 35.10
N PRO A 218 -10.02 -12.53 35.75
CA PRO A 218 -9.65 -13.72 36.48
C PRO A 218 -10.52 -13.77 37.74
N LEU A 219 -11.57 -14.59 37.71
CA LEU A 219 -12.30 -14.95 38.92
C LEU A 219 -11.33 -15.64 39.88
N SER A 220 -11.30 -15.12 41.10
CA SER A 220 -10.45 -15.55 42.19
C SER A 220 -10.62 -17.03 42.51
N SER A 221 -9.50 -17.65 42.86
CA SER A 221 -9.39 -18.94 43.53
C SER A 221 -10.29 -19.02 44.76
N GLY A 222 -11.09 -20.09 44.86
CA GLY A 222 -11.70 -20.50 46.13
C GLY A 222 -12.85 -21.50 45.96
N GLY A 223 -12.56 -22.78 46.19
CA GLY A 223 -13.56 -23.79 46.57
C GLY A 223 -13.87 -24.89 45.55
N GLU A 224 -13.29 -26.07 45.75
CA GLU A 224 -13.92 -27.37 45.43
C GLU A 224 -15.27 -27.52 46.17
N PRO A 225 -16.25 -28.34 45.72
CA PRO A 225 -16.04 -29.75 45.38
C PRO A 225 -16.80 -30.35 44.17
N ASP A 226 -16.23 -31.47 43.73
CA ASP A 226 -16.73 -32.71 43.09
C ASP A 226 -18.21 -32.87 42.68
N ILE A 227 -18.44 -33.32 41.43
CA ILE A 227 -19.29 -34.45 40.97
C ILE A 227 -19.41 -34.44 39.42
N THR A 228 -19.11 -35.60 38.82
CA THR A 228 -18.98 -36.01 37.40
C THR A 228 -20.30 -36.09 36.55
N PRO A 229 -20.31 -36.45 35.24
CA PRO A 229 -20.73 -35.55 34.13
C PRO A 229 -21.90 -36.05 33.24
N ALA A 230 -22.48 -35.19 32.39
CA ALA A 230 -23.17 -35.57 31.13
C ALA A 230 -23.48 -34.34 30.22
N PRO A 231 -23.65 -34.53 28.89
CA PRO A 231 -23.25 -33.57 27.87
C PRO A 231 -24.43 -32.80 27.25
N ALA A 232 -24.22 -31.51 26.97
CA ALA A 232 -25.04 -30.77 26.02
C ALA A 232 -24.17 -29.72 25.31
N ALA A 233 -24.23 -29.76 23.99
CA ALA A 233 -23.51 -28.90 23.09
C ALA A 233 -23.96 -27.45 23.23
N GLU A 234 -23.05 -26.53 23.51
CA GLU A 234 -23.20 -25.13 23.11
C GLU A 234 -21.89 -24.57 22.55
N VAL A 235 -22.05 -24.01 21.36
CA VAL A 235 -21.10 -23.37 20.47
C VAL A 235 -20.22 -22.37 21.22
N GLY A 236 -18.93 -22.68 21.38
CA GLY A 236 -17.95 -21.69 21.81
C GLY A 236 -17.75 -20.62 20.73
N PRO A 237 -17.56 -19.33 21.08
CA PRO A 237 -17.02 -18.39 20.14
C PRO A 237 -15.56 -18.78 19.94
N GLU A 238 -15.22 -19.35 18.78
CA GLU A 238 -13.83 -19.42 18.34
C GLU A 238 -13.31 -17.97 18.24
N ILE A 239 -12.79 -17.44 19.34
CA ILE A 239 -11.84 -16.33 19.33
C ILE A 239 -10.59 -16.93 18.71
N ARG A 240 -10.59 -17.02 17.38
CA ARG A 240 -9.41 -17.36 16.60
C ARG A 240 -8.36 -16.35 17.03
N SER A 241 -7.34 -16.86 17.70
CA SER A 241 -6.15 -16.13 18.11
C SER A 241 -5.61 -15.36 16.92
N ARG A 242 -6.06 -14.10 16.75
CA ARG A 242 -5.42 -13.18 15.81
C ARG A 242 -3.96 -13.13 16.23
N VAL A 243 -3.10 -13.16 15.24
CA VAL A 243 -1.68 -12.89 15.44
C VAL A 243 -1.59 -11.41 15.78
N ARG A 244 -1.32 -11.10 17.06
CA ARG A 244 -1.38 -9.73 17.61
C ARG A 244 0.03 -9.18 17.76
N SER A 245 0.24 -7.94 17.32
CA SER A 245 1.43 -7.16 17.69
C SER A 245 1.19 -6.45 19.04
N HIS A 246 2.19 -5.76 19.59
CA HIS A 246 1.97 -4.86 20.74
C HIS A 246 1.02 -3.69 20.44
N LEU A 247 0.83 -3.33 19.16
CA LEU A 247 -0.14 -2.33 18.74
C LEU A 247 -1.56 -2.89 18.62
N SER A 248 -1.76 -4.16 18.97
CA SER A 248 -3.09 -4.77 18.99
C SER A 248 -4.01 -4.07 19.99
N GLY A 249 -5.18 -3.67 19.49
CA GLY A 249 -6.17 -2.89 20.23
C GLY A 249 -6.05 -1.38 20.02
N TYR A 250 -5.01 -0.89 19.34
CA TYR A 250 -4.98 0.48 18.84
C TYR A 250 -5.59 0.56 17.44
N THR A 251 -6.25 1.67 17.19
CA THR A 251 -6.88 2.02 15.92
C THR A 251 -6.18 3.24 15.31
N LEU A 252 -6.48 3.54 14.04
CA LEU A 252 -5.93 4.75 13.40
C LEU A 252 -6.40 6.05 14.06
N ALA A 253 -7.52 6.03 14.79
CA ALA A 253 -7.93 7.19 15.59
C ALA A 253 -7.09 7.35 16.86
N ASP A 254 -6.57 6.25 17.43
CA ASP A 254 -5.74 6.30 18.63
C ASP A 254 -4.30 6.72 18.31
N ILE A 255 -3.79 6.37 17.12
CA ILE A 255 -2.44 6.74 16.67
C ILE A 255 -2.54 7.39 15.28
N PRO A 256 -2.95 8.67 15.20
CA PRO A 256 -3.15 9.32 13.91
C PRO A 256 -1.83 9.64 13.21
N VAL A 257 -0.72 9.75 13.94
CA VAL A 257 0.60 10.08 13.40
C VAL A 257 1.23 8.81 12.82
N LEU A 258 1.34 8.72 11.49
CA LEU A 258 1.80 7.51 10.82
C LEU A 258 3.31 7.32 10.87
N SER A 259 4.06 8.40 11.09
CA SER A 259 5.53 8.36 11.13
C SER A 259 6.07 7.60 12.35
N ILE A 260 5.24 7.42 13.39
CA ILE A 260 5.59 6.67 14.60
C ILE A 260 5.12 5.21 14.57
N ILE A 261 4.34 4.80 13.55
CA ILE A 261 3.87 3.42 13.42
C ILE A 261 4.95 2.62 12.67
N PRO A 262 5.61 1.66 13.32
CA PRO A 262 6.69 0.89 12.71
C PRO A 262 6.16 -0.22 11.80
N LEU A 263 6.98 -0.63 10.84
CA LEU A 263 6.78 -1.86 10.05
C LEU A 263 7.89 -2.88 10.40
N PRO A 264 7.59 -4.19 10.40
CA PRO A 264 8.57 -5.25 10.64
C PRO A 264 9.40 -5.56 9.39
N VAL A 265 10.00 -4.52 8.81
CA VAL A 265 10.84 -4.54 7.61
C VAL A 265 11.97 -3.51 7.76
N ALA A 266 13.18 -3.89 7.39
CA ALA A 266 14.32 -2.99 7.29
C ALA A 266 14.68 -2.67 5.83
N THR A 267 15.31 -1.52 5.61
CA THR A 267 15.76 -1.05 4.29
C THR A 267 16.75 -2.00 3.61
N ASN A 268 17.56 -2.74 4.37
CA ASN A 268 18.51 -3.72 3.80
C ASN A 268 17.84 -5.00 3.27
N GLU A 269 16.57 -5.25 3.62
CA GLU A 269 15.79 -6.38 3.11
C GLU A 269 15.13 -6.07 1.76
N LEU A 270 15.14 -4.80 1.35
CA LEU A 270 14.36 -4.33 0.21
C LEU A 270 15.24 -3.96 -0.98
N HIS A 271 14.74 -4.27 -2.18
CA HIS A 271 15.31 -3.76 -3.41
C HIS A 271 15.20 -2.23 -3.45
N ASP A 272 16.31 -1.54 -3.68
CA ASP A 272 16.44 -0.07 -3.56
C ASP A 272 16.03 0.49 -2.18
N GLY A 273 16.03 -0.34 -1.13
CA GLY A 273 15.60 0.03 0.21
C GLY A 273 16.37 1.20 0.80
N ASN A 274 17.69 1.19 0.63
CA ASN A 274 18.59 2.24 1.10
C ASN A 274 18.44 3.56 0.32
N GLU A 275 17.76 3.55 -0.84
CA GLU A 275 17.54 4.75 -1.65
C GLU A 275 16.20 5.43 -1.33
N PHE A 276 15.12 4.64 -1.28
CA PHE A 276 13.74 5.17 -1.29
C PHE A 276 12.94 4.97 -0.01
N TYR A 277 13.31 4.00 0.83
CA TYR A 277 12.58 3.67 2.05
C TYR A 277 13.21 4.28 3.31
N THR A 278 14.16 5.21 3.15
CA THR A 278 14.86 5.87 4.25
C THR A 278 14.11 7.09 4.77
N PHE A 279 14.30 7.41 6.05
CA PHE A 279 13.78 8.65 6.65
C PHE A 279 14.34 9.90 5.97
N ALA A 280 15.60 9.87 5.55
CA ALA A 280 16.23 10.97 4.84
C ALA A 280 15.51 11.27 3.51
N TYR A 281 15.18 10.23 2.73
CA TYR A 281 14.41 10.36 1.50
C TYR A 281 13.00 10.89 1.78
N ALA A 282 12.29 10.26 2.74
CA ALA A 282 10.95 10.66 3.13
C ALA A 282 10.87 12.11 3.60
N ARG A 283 11.85 12.60 4.37
CA ARG A 283 11.89 13.99 4.85
C ARG A 283 12.15 15.00 3.74
N ARG A 284 12.99 14.64 2.76
CA ARG A 284 13.28 15.49 1.60
C ARG A 284 12.05 15.66 0.73
N VAL A 285 11.34 14.58 0.46
CA VAL A 285 10.24 14.54 -0.50
C VAL A 285 8.88 14.85 0.15
N GLY A 286 8.74 14.60 1.45
CA GLY A 286 7.46 14.63 2.17
C GLY A 286 6.81 16.00 2.25
N ARG A 287 7.58 17.11 2.34
CA ARG A 287 7.01 18.47 2.33
C ARG A 287 6.36 18.79 1.00
N ASP A 288 7.14 18.68 -0.07
CA ASP A 288 6.69 18.97 -1.43
C ASP A 288 5.53 18.02 -1.82
N LEU A 289 5.57 16.77 -1.36
CA LEU A 289 4.51 15.80 -1.57
C LEU A 289 3.22 16.25 -0.86
N GLY A 290 3.31 16.71 0.39
CA GLY A 290 2.18 17.25 1.15
C GLY A 290 1.55 18.47 0.46
N GLU A 291 2.37 19.37 -0.10
CA GLU A 291 1.91 20.54 -0.86
C GLU A 291 1.19 20.11 -2.16
N LEU A 292 1.81 19.20 -2.92
CA LEU A 292 1.23 18.67 -4.15
C LEU A 292 -0.13 18.02 -3.92
N MET A 293 -0.36 17.43 -2.76
CA MET A 293 -1.61 16.73 -2.42
C MET A 293 -2.75 17.66 -2.00
N GLN A 294 -2.41 18.88 -1.54
CA GLN A 294 -3.37 19.93 -1.21
C GLN A 294 -3.88 20.65 -2.46
N CYS A 295 -3.05 20.76 -3.51
CA CYS A 295 -3.47 21.25 -4.81
C CYS A 295 -4.55 20.33 -5.42
N GLN A 296 -5.71 20.89 -5.81
CA GLN A 296 -6.80 20.12 -6.40
C GLN A 296 -6.31 19.37 -7.64
N ALA A 297 -6.77 18.12 -7.77
CA ALA A 297 -6.36 17.18 -8.82
C ALA A 297 -6.74 17.67 -10.22
N SER A 298 -5.88 18.49 -10.82
CA SER A 298 -5.82 18.65 -12.26
C SER A 298 -4.86 17.60 -12.85
N GLN A 299 -5.00 17.31 -14.14
CA GLN A 299 -4.37 16.22 -14.91
C GLN A 299 -2.80 16.15 -14.89
N GLY A 300 -2.11 16.87 -14.02
CA GLY A 300 -0.64 16.93 -13.91
C GLY A 300 -0.01 16.34 -12.63
N THR A 301 -0.80 15.87 -11.66
CA THR A 301 -0.26 15.39 -10.37
C THR A 301 0.65 14.18 -10.52
N SER A 302 0.34 13.24 -11.42
CA SER A 302 1.18 12.04 -11.66
C SER A 302 2.56 12.38 -12.24
N ARG A 303 2.63 13.37 -13.15
CA ARG A 303 3.90 13.85 -13.73
C ARG A 303 4.72 14.60 -12.68
N THR A 304 4.07 15.45 -11.91
CA THR A 304 4.70 16.21 -10.82
C THR A 304 5.20 15.29 -9.71
N LEU A 305 4.41 14.30 -9.31
CA LEU A 305 4.82 13.22 -8.40
C LEU A 305 6.06 12.50 -8.90
N SER A 306 6.11 12.20 -10.20
CA SER A 306 7.23 11.51 -10.81
C SER A 306 8.52 12.35 -10.74
N ILE A 307 8.45 13.65 -11.02
CA ILE A 307 9.59 14.58 -10.89
C ILE A 307 10.06 14.68 -9.43
N LEU A 308 9.12 14.87 -8.52
CA LEU A 308 9.35 15.07 -7.09
C LEU A 308 9.94 13.83 -6.40
N LEU A 309 9.55 12.64 -6.83
CA LEU A 309 10.13 11.37 -6.37
C LEU A 309 11.48 11.05 -7.05
N GLY A 310 12.01 11.97 -7.86
CA GLY A 310 13.36 11.86 -8.43
C GLY A 310 13.45 11.09 -9.75
N ARG A 311 12.38 11.01 -10.56
CA ARG A 311 12.54 10.58 -11.96
C ARG A 311 13.24 11.69 -12.74
N THR A 312 14.55 11.53 -12.95
CA THR A 312 15.26 12.23 -14.02
C THR A 312 14.72 11.71 -15.34
N SER A 313 13.95 12.54 -16.04
CA SER A 313 13.61 12.32 -17.43
C SER A 313 14.90 12.36 -18.25
N ASN A 314 15.56 11.21 -18.44
CA ASN A 314 16.57 11.06 -19.48
C ASN A 314 15.86 11.10 -20.84
N SER A 315 15.56 12.31 -21.30
CA SER A 315 15.16 12.62 -22.66
C SER A 315 15.96 13.84 -23.10
N ASP A 316 17.28 13.69 -23.07
CA ASP A 316 18.20 14.53 -23.84
C ASP A 316 18.57 13.77 -25.12
N GLY A 317 18.28 14.39 -26.27
CA GLY A 317 18.85 13.99 -27.55
C GLY A 317 17.87 13.83 -28.71
N SER A 318 17.30 14.94 -29.21
CA SER A 318 17.41 15.28 -30.64
C SER A 318 16.81 16.64 -30.94
N THR A 319 17.72 17.61 -31.03
CA THR A 319 17.58 18.81 -31.84
C THR A 319 17.46 18.40 -33.32
N SER A 320 16.36 18.76 -33.98
CA SER A 320 16.39 18.99 -35.42
C SER A 320 15.47 20.16 -35.75
N SER A 321 16.13 21.28 -35.97
CA SER A 321 15.63 22.53 -36.55
C SER A 321 15.18 22.36 -38.00
N THR A 322 13.96 22.82 -38.29
CA THR A 322 13.47 23.37 -39.57
C THR A 322 12.13 24.02 -39.20
N GLY A 323 11.81 25.29 -39.39
CA GLY A 323 12.31 26.34 -40.26
C GLY A 323 11.08 27.01 -40.89
N SER A 324 10.97 28.34 -40.76
CA SER A 324 10.11 29.23 -41.56
C SER A 324 8.61 29.26 -41.22
N SER A 325 7.86 30.36 -41.17
CA SER A 325 8.10 31.81 -41.16
C SER A 325 6.78 32.49 -40.74
N ASN A 326 6.92 33.74 -40.29
CA ASN A 326 5.91 34.70 -39.83
C ASN A 326 4.59 34.75 -40.64
N GLU A 327 3.48 35.08 -39.97
CA GLU A 327 2.71 36.28 -40.31
C GLU A 327 1.81 36.74 -39.15
N GLU A 328 1.75 38.06 -39.02
CA GLU A 328 1.14 38.89 -37.99
C GLU A 328 -0.18 39.44 -38.53
N CYS A 329 -1.29 39.45 -37.75
CA CYS A 329 -2.27 40.56 -37.72
C CYS A 329 -3.51 40.31 -36.82
N THR A 330 -3.61 41.14 -35.78
CA THR A 330 -4.78 41.89 -35.24
C THR A 330 -6.11 41.23 -34.81
N PRO A 331 -6.77 41.78 -33.77
CA PRO A 331 -8.03 41.28 -33.20
C PRO A 331 -9.27 41.90 -33.87
N VAL A 332 -10.37 41.16 -33.96
CA VAL A 332 -11.71 41.72 -34.25
C VAL A 332 -12.76 41.11 -33.33
N VAL A 333 -13.66 42.00 -32.93
CA VAL A 333 -14.67 41.96 -31.88
C VAL A 333 -16.02 41.42 -32.40
N VAL A 334 -16.68 40.62 -31.54
CA VAL A 334 -18.15 40.37 -31.37
C VAL A 334 -18.95 39.74 -32.52
N ASP A 335 -19.51 38.54 -32.26
CA ASP A 335 -20.96 38.35 -32.14
C ASP A 335 -21.34 36.99 -31.52
N ALA A 336 -22.42 36.96 -30.75
CA ALA A 336 -23.05 35.76 -30.17
C ALA A 336 -24.56 35.79 -30.47
N PRO A 337 -25.35 34.71 -30.28
CA PRO A 337 -25.11 33.26 -30.38
C PRO A 337 -26.11 32.59 -31.37
N PRO A 338 -26.18 31.25 -31.49
CA PRO A 338 -27.37 30.61 -30.91
C PRO A 338 -27.16 29.24 -30.26
N THR A 339 -27.99 29.02 -29.25
CA THR A 339 -28.22 27.83 -28.42
C THR A 339 -28.41 26.51 -29.18
N LYS A 340 -27.67 25.46 -28.81
CA LYS A 340 -28.07 24.05 -29.06
C LYS A 340 -27.80 23.17 -27.84
N LYS A 341 -28.88 22.54 -27.37
CA LYS A 341 -29.01 21.66 -26.19
C LYS A 341 -28.20 20.35 -26.35
N PRO A 342 -27.58 19.80 -25.30
CA PRO A 342 -26.96 18.47 -25.36
C PRO A 342 -28.03 17.36 -25.29
N ARG A 343 -28.07 16.50 -26.32
CA ARG A 343 -28.91 15.29 -26.36
C ARG A 343 -28.28 14.19 -25.49
N PHE A 344 -28.94 13.88 -24.37
CA PHE A 344 -28.72 12.65 -23.60
C PHE A 344 -29.10 11.41 -24.43
N ARG A 345 -28.17 10.48 -24.65
CA ARG A 345 -28.47 9.13 -25.15
C ARG A 345 -28.88 8.24 -23.97
N ARG A 346 -30.15 7.86 -23.90
CA ARG A 346 -30.66 6.82 -23.00
C ARG A 346 -30.28 5.43 -23.54
N ILE A 347 -29.60 4.64 -22.71
CA ILE A 347 -29.33 3.22 -22.96
C ILE A 347 -30.58 2.42 -22.55
N ARG A 348 -31.15 1.65 -23.49
CA ARG A 348 -32.26 0.72 -23.23
C ARG A 348 -31.69 -0.63 -22.78
N VAL A 349 -32.00 -1.02 -21.55
CA VAL A 349 -31.77 -2.38 -21.03
C VAL A 349 -32.91 -3.28 -21.54
N LYS A 350 -32.56 -4.41 -22.18
CA LYS A 350 -33.52 -5.41 -22.67
C LYS A 350 -33.54 -6.58 -21.69
N ASN A 351 -34.51 -6.58 -20.78
CA ASN A 351 -34.81 -7.73 -19.94
C ASN A 351 -35.48 -8.82 -20.79
N ARG A 352 -34.92 -10.03 -20.80
CA ARG A 352 -35.55 -11.21 -21.40
C ARG A 352 -35.83 -12.24 -20.31
N TRP A 353 -37.12 -12.35 -19.96
CA TRP A 353 -37.69 -13.44 -19.18
C TRP A 353 -37.91 -14.68 -20.07
N ARG A 354 -37.58 -15.85 -19.53
CA ARG A 354 -38.25 -17.17 -19.68
C ARG A 354 -37.85 -17.94 -18.41
N GLY A 355 -38.70 -18.65 -17.70
CA GLY A 355 -40.06 -19.09 -17.94
C GLY A 355 -40.18 -20.44 -17.23
N THR A 356 -40.98 -20.48 -16.17
CA THR A 356 -41.43 -21.70 -15.49
C THR A 356 -42.34 -22.50 -16.41
N ARG A 357 -42.05 -23.79 -16.55
CA ARG A 357 -43.01 -24.89 -16.40
C ARG A 357 -42.27 -26.12 -15.92
#